data_AF-A0A423U1G1-F1
#
_entry.id   AF-A0A423U1G1-F1
#
_cell.length_a   1.000
_cell.length_b   1.000
_cell.length_c   1.000
_cell.angle_alpha   90.00
_cell.angle_beta   90.00
_cell.angle_gamma   90.00
#
_symmetry.space_group_name_H-M   'P 1'
#
loop_
_entity.id
_entity.type
_entity.pdbx_description
1 polymer ?
#
loop_
_entity_poly.entity_id
_entity_poly.type
_entity_poly.pdbx_seq_one_letter_code
_entity_poly.pdbx_strand_id
1 'polypeptide(L)'
;MEEIVKVGNTYATPGPLPVLHSTCQTALTDCLADLSCRRLLDPVLARCDNDGCNRETCMSELQTFYRNVQTRWGHEVAFCLCKKSSTTADECLKAQEKLHPACARRPAGQVLMLCNRLAVSCKEDDSCRHRLEFYEQACAVDSDTRRCAGPTAECRRAVLGILGTQLRNLCTCAATGPRETYTCIDWQRILWFNPCVVEAQTDYHRDMLSTLDPREELTTSANIAYTSIVTTGVISEPVQSNGNPSGTRPVAHGPSEKEDYIMEGGGRRYYKSDEECSELCICHADEKLACSVLECVEAKPCETDFAVYAHAAPAYQAMRGECFCYSGSFICIPTN
;
A
#
# COMPACT_ATOMS: atom_id res chain seq x y z
N MET A 1 -6.60 -27.67 -46.61
CA MET A 1 -5.23 -27.63 -46.08
C MET A 1 -5.05 -26.20 -45.60
N GLU A 2 -5.56 -25.91 -44.42
CA GLU A 2 -5.60 -24.56 -43.84
C GLU A 2 -4.60 -24.51 -42.68
N GLU A 3 -3.76 -23.48 -42.75
CA GLU A 3 -2.55 -23.31 -41.96
C GLU A 3 -2.86 -22.49 -40.70
N ILE A 4 -2.44 -23.00 -39.54
CA ILE A 4 -2.72 -22.45 -38.22
C ILE A 4 -1.86 -21.20 -38.00
N VAL A 5 -2.50 -20.04 -37.86
CA VAL A 5 -1.87 -18.78 -37.42
C VAL A 5 -1.55 -18.88 -35.92
N LYS A 6 -0.27 -18.94 -35.58
CA LYS A 6 0.22 -18.76 -34.20
C LYS A 6 0.24 -17.28 -33.84
N VAL A 7 -0.61 -16.87 -32.90
CA VAL A 7 -0.52 -15.57 -32.22
C VAL A 7 0.62 -15.66 -31.20
N GLY A 8 1.70 -14.92 -31.43
CA GLY A 8 2.84 -14.86 -30.52
C GLY A 8 2.59 -13.90 -29.36
N ASN A 9 2.71 -14.40 -28.12
CA ASN A 9 2.81 -13.58 -26.91
C ASN A 9 4.07 -12.71 -26.98
N THR A 10 3.90 -11.40 -27.14
CA THR A 10 4.97 -10.43 -26.87
C THR A 10 4.99 -10.12 -25.39
N TYR A 11 5.83 -10.82 -24.63
CA TYR A 11 6.25 -10.35 -23.31
C TYR A 11 7.11 -9.10 -23.53
N ALA A 12 6.56 -7.94 -23.19
CA ALA A 12 7.30 -6.69 -23.18
C ALA A 12 8.45 -6.82 -22.16
N THR A 13 9.69 -6.78 -22.67
CA THR A 13 10.88 -6.66 -21.84
C THR A 13 10.81 -5.38 -21.01
N PRO A 14 11.17 -5.40 -19.72
CA PRO A 14 11.26 -4.17 -18.93
C PRO A 14 12.32 -3.26 -19.58
N GLY A 15 11.91 -2.09 -20.06
CA GLY A 15 12.83 -1.06 -20.51
C GLY A 15 13.74 -0.59 -19.36
N PRO A 16 14.86 0.11 -19.67
CA PRO A 16 15.74 0.66 -18.66
C PRO A 16 14.96 1.54 -17.66
N LEU A 17 15.20 1.37 -16.37
CA LEU A 17 14.58 2.19 -15.32
C LEU A 17 14.95 3.67 -15.52
N PRO A 18 14.00 4.62 -15.42
CA PRO A 18 14.29 6.03 -15.57
C PRO A 18 15.27 6.50 -14.49
N VAL A 19 16.26 7.31 -14.89
CA VAL A 19 17.26 7.89 -13.99
C VAL A 19 16.61 9.00 -13.16
N LEU A 20 16.35 8.72 -11.89
CA LEU A 20 15.78 9.70 -10.95
C LEU A 20 16.86 10.66 -10.43
N HIS A 21 16.60 11.97 -10.40
CA HIS A 21 17.50 12.98 -9.83
C HIS A 21 17.22 13.23 -8.36
N SER A 22 18.22 13.67 -7.60
CA SER A 22 18.01 14.21 -6.25
C SER A 22 17.18 15.49 -6.35
N THR A 23 16.04 15.57 -5.66
CA THR A 23 15.04 16.64 -5.81
C THR A 23 14.72 17.42 -4.54
N CYS A 24 15.10 16.94 -3.35
CA CYS A 24 14.73 17.64 -2.09
C CYS A 24 15.30 19.05 -1.96
N GLN A 25 16.51 19.28 -2.45
CA GLN A 25 17.12 20.61 -2.45
C GLN A 25 16.35 21.58 -3.35
N THR A 26 16.01 21.14 -4.57
CA THR A 26 15.24 21.92 -5.54
C THR A 26 13.84 22.21 -5.00
N ALA A 27 13.13 21.21 -4.49
CA ALA A 27 11.79 21.37 -3.90
C ALA A 27 11.79 22.39 -2.74
N LEU A 28 12.80 22.34 -1.86
CA LEU A 28 12.95 23.31 -0.78
C LEU A 28 13.23 24.72 -1.33
N THR A 29 14.14 24.85 -2.27
CA THR A 29 14.56 26.15 -2.83
C THR A 29 13.41 26.82 -3.57
N ASP A 30 12.71 26.07 -4.42
CA ASP A 30 11.61 26.57 -5.23
C ASP A 30 10.40 26.96 -4.37
N CYS A 31 10.07 26.16 -3.36
CA CYS A 31 9.02 26.51 -2.40
C CYS A 31 9.36 27.77 -1.59
N LEU A 32 10.63 27.96 -1.21
CA LEU A 32 11.06 29.18 -0.50
C LEU A 32 11.12 30.42 -1.41
N ALA A 33 11.29 30.23 -2.72
CA ALA A 33 11.22 31.30 -3.71
C ALA A 33 9.77 31.74 -4.00
N ASP A 34 8.80 30.82 -3.91
CA ASP A 34 7.38 31.11 -4.06
C ASP A 34 6.75 31.65 -2.77
N LEU A 35 6.16 32.85 -2.83
CA LEU A 35 5.57 33.50 -1.66
C LEU A 35 4.43 32.69 -1.02
N SER A 36 3.63 31.98 -1.84
CA SER A 36 2.47 31.22 -1.36
C SER A 36 2.88 29.95 -0.63
N CYS A 37 3.86 29.23 -1.20
CA CYS A 37 4.44 28.03 -0.60
C CYS A 37 5.23 28.37 0.66
N ARG A 38 6.14 29.35 0.58
CA ARG A 38 6.96 29.80 1.69
C ARG A 38 6.14 30.18 2.92
N ARG A 39 5.05 30.94 2.75
CA ARG A 39 4.18 31.35 3.87
C ARG A 39 3.66 30.15 4.67
N LEU A 40 3.44 29.01 4.03
CA LEU A 40 2.97 27.78 4.69
C LEU A 40 4.14 26.90 5.17
N LEU A 41 5.31 26.97 4.54
CA LEU A 41 6.48 26.18 4.91
C LEU A 41 7.30 26.79 6.06
N ASP A 42 7.38 28.12 6.17
CA ASP A 42 8.14 28.82 7.21
C ASP A 42 7.74 28.37 8.65
N PRO A 43 6.43 28.24 9.01
CA PRO A 43 6.03 27.71 10.31
C PRO A 43 6.49 26.27 10.57
N VAL A 44 6.46 25.40 9.55
CA VAL A 44 6.96 24.03 9.65
C VAL A 44 8.45 24.04 9.99
N LEU A 45 9.25 24.80 9.24
CA LEU A 45 10.69 24.92 9.46
C LEU A 45 11.02 25.47 10.85
N ALA A 46 10.24 26.43 11.34
CA ALA A 46 10.46 27.05 12.65
C ALA A 46 10.06 26.14 13.83
N ARG A 47 9.04 25.28 13.68
CA ARG A 47 8.47 24.48 14.78
C ARG A 47 8.95 23.03 14.81
N CYS A 48 9.40 22.52 13.68
CA CYS A 48 9.89 21.15 13.54
C CYS A 48 11.42 21.03 13.65
N ASP A 49 12.13 22.13 13.87
CA ASP A 49 13.58 22.15 14.07
C ASP A 49 13.99 21.24 15.25
N ASN A 50 15.10 20.53 15.10
CA ASN A 50 15.53 19.52 16.08
C ASN A 50 15.87 20.14 17.45
N ASP A 51 16.44 21.34 17.49
CA ASP A 51 16.94 21.94 18.73
C ASP A 51 15.82 22.57 19.59
N GLY A 52 14.66 22.84 18.97
CA GLY A 52 13.50 23.47 19.60
C GLY A 52 12.18 22.72 19.38
N CYS A 53 12.23 21.43 19.06
CA CYS A 53 11.08 20.64 18.61
C CYS A 53 9.92 20.65 19.62
N ASN A 54 8.81 21.31 19.25
CA ASN A 54 7.50 21.05 19.85
C ASN A 54 6.73 20.15 18.90
N ARG A 55 6.69 18.86 19.21
CA ARG A 55 6.10 17.82 18.34
C ARG A 55 4.64 18.10 17.97
N GLU A 56 3.80 18.46 18.95
CA GLU A 56 2.38 18.70 18.70
C GLU A 56 2.16 19.88 17.75
N THR A 57 2.90 20.97 17.99
CA THR A 57 2.86 22.14 17.11
C THR A 57 3.44 21.82 15.74
N CYS A 58 4.57 21.12 15.66
CA CYS A 58 5.18 20.67 14.41
C CYS A 58 4.20 19.84 13.56
N MET A 59 3.50 18.88 14.18
CA MET A 59 2.49 18.06 13.52
C MET A 59 1.32 18.89 13.01
N SER A 60 0.86 19.87 13.81
CA SER A 60 -0.20 20.81 13.42
C SER A 60 0.21 21.70 12.23
N GLU A 61 1.42 22.24 12.23
CA GLU A 61 1.95 23.05 11.12
C GLU A 61 2.12 22.20 9.84
N LEU A 62 2.60 20.96 9.97
CA LEU A 62 2.68 20.03 8.83
C LEU A 62 1.32 19.75 8.21
N GLN A 63 0.29 19.49 9.03
CA GLN A 63 -1.07 19.33 8.51
C GLN A 63 -1.59 20.61 7.86
N THR A 64 -1.30 21.76 8.45
CA THR A 64 -1.70 23.07 7.89
C THR A 64 -1.03 23.30 6.53
N PHE A 65 0.24 22.95 6.38
CA PHE A 65 0.95 22.98 5.10
C PHE A 65 0.25 22.08 4.07
N TYR A 66 0.14 20.77 4.32
CA TYR A 66 -0.38 19.83 3.31
C TYR A 66 -1.86 20.01 2.97
N ARG A 67 -2.67 20.61 3.86
CA ARG A 67 -4.08 20.92 3.59
C ARG A 67 -4.27 22.16 2.72
N ASN A 68 -3.37 23.13 2.80
CA ASN A 68 -3.58 24.46 2.21
C ASN A 68 -2.61 24.82 1.09
N VAL A 69 -1.50 24.09 0.95
CA VAL A 69 -0.54 24.34 -0.11
C VAL A 69 -1.09 23.86 -1.45
N GLN A 70 -0.71 24.54 -2.54
CA GLN A 70 -1.07 24.09 -3.88
C GLN A 70 -0.55 22.67 -4.13
N THR A 71 -1.34 21.88 -4.85
CA THR A 71 -1.08 20.46 -5.12
C THR A 71 0.32 20.19 -5.66
N ARG A 72 0.85 21.06 -6.53
CA ARG A 72 2.22 20.93 -7.06
C ARG A 72 3.26 20.91 -5.94
N TRP A 73 3.29 21.96 -5.11
CA TRP A 73 4.24 22.09 -4.00
C TRP A 73 4.09 20.98 -2.95
N GLY A 74 2.85 20.58 -2.66
CA GLY A 74 2.59 19.47 -1.75
C GLY A 74 3.26 18.18 -2.23
N HIS A 75 3.19 17.88 -3.53
CA HIS A 75 3.85 16.71 -4.10
C HIS A 75 5.37 16.86 -4.17
N GLU A 76 5.89 18.00 -4.65
CA GLU A 76 7.34 18.25 -4.72
C GLU A 76 8.00 18.08 -3.35
N VAL A 77 7.38 18.62 -2.30
CA VAL A 77 7.88 18.50 -0.91
C VAL A 77 7.70 17.08 -0.36
N ALA A 78 6.52 16.46 -0.50
CA ALA A 78 6.24 15.16 0.11
C ALA A 78 7.01 14.00 -0.52
N PHE A 79 7.28 14.06 -1.82
CA PHE A 79 7.83 12.96 -2.60
C PHE A 79 9.27 13.20 -3.04
N CYS A 80 9.92 14.26 -2.59
CA CYS A 80 11.32 14.52 -2.93
C CYS A 80 12.23 13.33 -2.55
N LEU A 81 13.33 13.18 -3.27
CA LEU A 81 14.30 12.10 -3.03
C LEU A 81 15.74 12.57 -3.08
N CYS A 82 16.63 11.82 -2.44
CA CYS A 82 18.06 12.05 -2.47
C CYS A 82 18.79 10.74 -2.82
N LYS A 83 19.72 10.81 -3.79
CA LYS A 83 20.65 9.71 -4.07
C LYS A 83 21.73 9.63 -2.98
N LYS A 84 22.14 8.41 -2.66
CA LYS A 84 23.20 8.13 -1.69
C LYS A 84 24.55 7.92 -2.40
N SER A 85 25.13 8.96 -3.00
CA SER A 85 26.55 8.97 -3.39
C SER A 85 27.10 10.36 -3.78
N SER A 86 28.26 10.68 -3.18
CA SER A 86 29.25 11.78 -3.37
C SER A 86 28.81 13.25 -3.21
N THR A 87 29.56 13.98 -2.36
CA THR A 87 29.71 15.45 -2.14
C THR A 87 28.49 16.37 -2.18
N THR A 88 27.56 16.26 -3.12
CA THR A 88 26.26 16.97 -3.15
C THR A 88 25.15 16.22 -2.40
N ALA A 89 25.40 14.96 -2.03
CA ALA A 89 24.52 14.15 -1.20
C ALA A 89 24.16 14.88 0.12
N ASP A 90 25.06 15.69 0.66
CA ASP A 90 24.86 16.36 1.94
C ASP A 90 23.82 17.49 1.87
N GLU A 91 23.75 18.26 0.79
CA GLU A 91 22.78 19.38 0.65
C GLU A 91 21.36 18.86 0.46
N CYS A 92 21.19 17.84 -0.38
CA CYS A 92 19.90 17.18 -0.56
C CYS A 92 19.42 16.56 0.74
N LEU A 93 20.28 15.83 1.46
CA LEU A 93 19.92 15.20 2.73
C LEU A 93 19.58 16.23 3.82
N LYS A 94 20.28 17.37 3.88
CA LYS A 94 19.93 18.49 4.76
C LYS A 94 18.56 19.08 4.42
N ALA A 95 18.24 19.23 3.14
CA ALA A 95 16.92 19.65 2.70
C ALA A 95 15.84 18.62 3.06
N GLN A 96 16.13 17.32 2.85
CA GLN A 96 15.25 16.22 3.21
C GLN A 96 14.95 16.19 4.71
N GLU A 97 15.93 16.46 5.58
CA GLU A 97 15.73 16.53 7.02
C GLU A 97 14.79 17.66 7.43
N LYS A 98 14.88 18.82 6.75
CA LYS A 98 13.98 19.96 6.96
C LYS A 98 12.55 19.69 6.46
N LEU A 99 12.41 19.09 5.28
CA LEU A 99 11.11 18.79 4.68
C LEU A 99 10.41 17.59 5.32
N HIS A 100 11.17 16.63 5.86
CA HIS A 100 10.67 15.42 6.53
C HIS A 100 11.23 15.29 7.97
N PRO A 101 10.86 16.21 8.86
CA PRO A 101 11.48 16.35 10.18
C PRO A 101 11.29 15.09 11.02
N ALA A 102 12.36 14.66 11.70
CA ALA A 102 12.30 13.56 12.65
C ALA A 102 11.41 13.90 13.85
N CYS A 103 11.33 15.18 14.23
CA CYS A 103 10.43 15.73 15.26
C CYS A 103 8.97 15.25 15.09
N ALA A 104 8.45 15.28 13.86
CA ALA A 104 7.10 14.84 13.55
C ALA A 104 6.91 13.31 13.63
N ARG A 105 7.99 12.53 13.51
CA ARG A 105 7.93 11.06 13.46
C ARG A 105 8.25 10.40 14.80
N ARG A 106 9.06 11.02 15.65
CA ARG A 106 9.45 10.46 16.95
C ARG A 106 8.50 10.92 18.07
N PRO A 107 7.92 10.02 18.86
CA PRO A 107 7.24 10.41 20.09
C PRO A 107 8.28 10.93 21.09
N ALA A 108 8.01 12.09 21.72
CA ALA A 108 8.97 12.77 22.59
C ALA A 108 9.21 11.97 23.88
N GLY A 109 10.46 11.52 24.11
CA GLY A 109 10.87 10.85 25.35
C GLY A 109 10.15 9.52 25.65
N GLN A 110 9.40 8.97 24.69
CA GLN A 110 8.56 7.78 24.88
C GLN A 110 9.09 6.59 24.09
N VAL A 111 8.88 5.40 24.65
CA VAL A 111 9.12 4.12 23.97
C VAL A 111 8.24 4.06 22.73
N LEU A 112 8.81 3.62 21.60
CA LEU A 112 8.04 3.44 20.37
C LEU A 112 6.88 2.45 20.62
N MET A 113 5.69 2.84 20.17
CA MET A 113 4.52 1.98 20.25
C MET A 113 4.62 0.84 19.23
N LEU A 114 3.88 -0.24 19.47
CA LEU A 114 3.76 -1.28 18.46
C LEU A 114 2.97 -0.79 17.23
N CYS A 115 3.37 -1.19 16.03
CA CYS A 115 2.72 -0.72 14.80
C CYS A 115 1.25 -1.11 14.71
N ASN A 116 0.89 -2.32 15.16
CA ASN A 116 -0.51 -2.76 15.26
C ASN A 116 -1.31 -1.93 16.27
N ARG A 117 -0.71 -1.57 17.42
CA ARG A 117 -1.40 -0.73 18.42
C ARG A 117 -1.62 0.70 17.95
N LEU A 118 -0.65 1.25 17.20
CA LEU A 118 -0.81 2.55 16.53
C LEU A 118 -2.02 2.51 15.58
N ALA A 119 -2.14 1.46 14.79
CA ALA A 119 -3.28 1.29 13.87
C ALA A 119 -4.61 1.12 14.62
N VAL A 120 -4.67 0.31 15.68
CA VAL A 120 -5.89 0.14 16.49
C VAL A 120 -6.32 1.48 17.11
N SER A 121 -5.40 2.20 17.75
CA SER A 121 -5.69 3.52 18.32
C SER A 121 -6.18 4.53 17.27
N CYS A 122 -5.64 4.48 16.05
CA CYS A 122 -6.13 5.30 14.95
C CYS A 122 -7.54 4.92 14.50
N LYS A 123 -7.90 3.63 14.53
CA LYS A 123 -9.26 3.17 14.18
C LYS A 123 -10.31 3.60 15.22
N GLU A 124 -9.91 3.79 16.47
CA GLU A 124 -10.77 4.28 17.54
C GLU A 124 -11.01 5.80 17.46
N ASP A 125 -10.10 6.56 16.85
CA ASP A 125 -10.26 8.00 16.60
C ASP A 125 -10.92 8.26 15.24
N ASP A 126 -12.11 8.85 15.20
CA ASP A 126 -12.84 9.04 13.94
C ASP A 126 -12.04 9.82 12.89
N SER A 127 -11.34 10.89 13.28
CA SER A 127 -10.55 11.71 12.33
C SER A 127 -9.39 10.92 11.73
N CYS A 128 -8.74 10.09 12.53
CA CYS A 128 -7.64 9.22 12.11
C CYS A 128 -8.15 8.04 11.27
N ARG A 129 -9.26 7.41 11.68
CA ARG A 129 -9.88 6.28 10.99
C ARG A 129 -10.14 6.56 9.52
N HIS A 130 -10.81 7.67 9.21
CA HIS A 130 -11.10 8.05 7.81
C HIS A 130 -9.82 8.22 6.98
N ARG A 131 -8.74 8.76 7.58
CA ARG A 131 -7.45 8.93 6.89
C ARG A 131 -6.75 7.61 6.66
N LEU A 132 -6.83 6.70 7.63
CA LEU A 132 -6.26 5.37 7.52
C LEU A 132 -6.98 4.54 6.45
N GLU A 133 -8.30 4.53 6.47
CA GLU A 133 -9.11 3.80 5.47
C GLU A 133 -8.85 4.31 4.06
N PHE A 134 -8.83 5.63 3.87
CA PHE A 134 -8.50 6.22 2.57
C PHE A 134 -7.07 5.87 2.13
N TYR A 135 -6.10 5.83 3.06
CA TYR A 135 -4.73 5.43 2.76
C TYR A 135 -4.61 3.95 2.38
N GLU A 136 -5.23 3.04 3.15
CA GLU A 136 -5.23 1.60 2.85
C GLU A 136 -5.84 1.33 1.47
N GLN A 137 -6.92 2.01 1.11
CA GLN A 137 -7.61 1.85 -0.16
C GLN A 137 -6.80 2.44 -1.33
N ALA A 138 -6.39 3.71 -1.22
CA ALA A 138 -5.73 4.42 -2.31
C ALA A 138 -4.31 3.90 -2.59
N CYS A 139 -3.63 3.40 -1.56
CA CYS A 139 -2.30 2.80 -1.67
C CYS A 139 -2.34 1.26 -1.56
N ALA A 140 -3.47 0.64 -1.93
CA ALA A 140 -3.58 -0.81 -2.00
C ALA A 140 -2.57 -1.40 -3.00
N VAL A 141 -2.01 -2.57 -2.64
CA VAL A 141 -0.98 -3.25 -3.42
C VAL A 141 -1.60 -4.48 -4.06
N ASP A 142 -1.45 -4.60 -5.37
CA ASP A 142 -1.86 -5.76 -6.13
C ASP A 142 -1.00 -6.98 -5.75
N SER A 143 -1.65 -8.10 -5.45
CA SER A 143 -1.01 -9.29 -4.89
C SER A 143 -0.06 -9.97 -5.88
N ASP A 144 -0.37 -9.89 -7.18
CA ASP A 144 0.39 -10.52 -8.26
C ASP A 144 1.58 -9.65 -8.69
N THR A 145 1.32 -8.40 -9.04
CA THR A 145 2.32 -7.48 -9.60
C THR A 145 3.17 -6.82 -8.51
N ARG A 146 2.72 -6.84 -7.25
CA ARG A 146 3.35 -6.13 -6.11
C ARG A 146 3.48 -4.61 -6.35
N ARG A 147 2.58 -4.06 -7.16
CA ARG A 147 2.47 -2.64 -7.53
C ARG A 147 1.18 -2.03 -7.02
N CYS A 148 0.94 -0.75 -7.28
CA CYS A 148 -0.33 -0.12 -6.99
C CYS A 148 -1.48 -0.86 -7.69
N ALA A 149 -2.50 -1.25 -6.93
CA ALA A 149 -3.74 -1.83 -7.45
C ALA A 149 -4.62 -0.78 -8.15
N GLY A 150 -4.40 0.51 -7.85
CA GLY A 150 -5.13 1.64 -8.41
C GLY A 150 -4.20 2.76 -8.91
N PRO A 151 -4.76 3.93 -9.25
CA PRO A 151 -3.99 5.07 -9.74
C PRO A 151 -2.99 5.59 -8.71
N THR A 152 -1.72 5.76 -9.11
CA THR A 152 -0.65 6.33 -8.27
C THR A 152 -0.98 7.72 -7.73
N ALA A 153 -1.74 8.53 -8.48
CA ALA A 153 -2.16 9.86 -8.08
C ALA A 153 -3.05 9.86 -6.83
N GLU A 154 -3.96 8.89 -6.69
CA GLU A 154 -4.81 8.77 -5.50
C GLU A 154 -3.98 8.33 -4.30
N CYS A 155 -3.04 7.40 -4.47
CA CYS A 155 -2.10 7.06 -3.40
C CYS A 155 -1.29 8.28 -2.95
N ARG A 156 -0.82 9.13 -3.88
CA ARG A 156 -0.12 10.37 -3.53
C ARG A 156 -1.00 11.29 -2.67
N ARG A 157 -2.26 11.49 -3.06
CA ARG A 157 -3.24 12.27 -2.30
C ARG A 157 -3.44 11.71 -0.88
N ALA A 158 -3.54 10.40 -0.75
CA ALA A 158 -3.69 9.75 0.55
C ALA A 158 -2.47 9.91 1.45
N VAL A 159 -1.26 9.79 0.88
CA VAL A 159 0.00 10.06 1.60
C VAL A 159 0.02 11.49 2.14
N LEU A 160 -0.33 12.50 1.34
CA LEU A 160 -0.42 13.89 1.82
C LEU A 160 -1.40 14.02 3.00
N GLY A 161 -2.50 13.26 2.98
CA GLY A 161 -3.51 13.25 4.03
C GLY A 161 -3.05 12.67 5.37
N ILE A 162 -2.02 11.82 5.41
CA ILE A 162 -1.52 11.20 6.65
C ILE A 162 -0.24 11.88 7.18
N LEU A 163 0.40 12.75 6.40
CA LEU A 163 1.57 13.51 6.85
C LEU A 163 1.18 14.51 7.95
N GLY A 164 2.00 14.60 8.99
CA GLY A 164 1.68 15.39 10.20
C GLY A 164 0.63 14.74 11.11
N THR A 165 0.28 13.47 10.90
CA THR A 165 -0.67 12.71 11.75
C THR A 165 0.01 11.55 12.47
N GLN A 166 -0.68 10.96 13.46
CA GLN A 166 -0.16 9.82 14.21
C GLN A 166 0.20 8.61 13.33
N LEU A 167 -0.42 8.47 12.16
CA LEU A 167 -0.14 7.39 11.20
C LEU A 167 1.28 7.40 10.64
N ARG A 168 1.99 8.54 10.73
CA ARG A 168 3.41 8.65 10.36
C ARG A 168 4.36 8.73 11.56
N ASN A 169 3.91 8.27 12.72
CA ASN A 169 4.76 8.05 13.88
C ASN A 169 5.61 6.78 13.70
N LEU A 170 6.87 6.83 14.10
CA LEU A 170 7.71 5.64 14.18
C LEU A 170 7.07 4.64 15.15
N CYS A 171 7.07 3.37 14.75
CA CYS A 171 6.59 2.25 15.53
C CYS A 171 7.60 1.10 15.47
N THR A 172 7.52 0.17 16.41
CA THR A 172 8.42 -0.99 16.52
C THR A 172 7.63 -2.30 16.59
N CYS A 173 8.26 -3.42 16.23
CA CYS A 173 7.73 -4.77 16.45
C CYS A 173 8.66 -5.62 17.33
N ALA A 174 9.58 -4.98 18.06
CA ALA A 174 10.59 -5.68 18.86
C ALA A 174 10.06 -6.32 20.17
N ALA A 175 8.87 -5.92 20.63
CA ALA A 175 8.33 -6.28 21.95
C ALA A 175 7.11 -7.22 21.90
N THR A 176 6.92 -7.97 20.81
CA THR A 176 5.72 -8.78 20.57
C THR A 176 5.93 -10.28 20.81
N GLY A 177 4.92 -10.96 21.35
CA GLY A 177 4.84 -12.43 21.31
C GLY A 177 4.57 -12.94 19.89
N PRO A 178 4.81 -14.23 19.57
CA PRO A 178 4.87 -14.74 18.20
C PRO A 178 3.70 -14.38 17.28
N ARG A 179 2.45 -14.41 17.79
CA ARG A 179 1.24 -14.05 17.02
C ARG A 179 1.05 -12.54 16.83
N GLU A 180 1.35 -11.75 17.84
CA GLU A 180 1.28 -10.27 17.78
C GLU A 180 2.39 -9.72 16.85
N THR A 181 3.49 -10.45 16.69
CA THR A 181 4.59 -10.08 15.77
C THR A 181 4.15 -10.01 14.32
N TYR A 182 3.41 -11.01 13.81
CA TYR A 182 2.98 -11.02 12.40
C TYR A 182 2.05 -9.85 12.09
N THR A 183 1.02 -9.67 12.91
CA THR A 183 0.09 -8.53 12.77
C THR A 183 0.80 -7.17 12.88
N CYS A 184 1.80 -7.04 13.76
CA CYS A 184 2.62 -5.84 13.84
C CYS A 184 3.44 -5.59 12.57
N ILE A 185 4.08 -6.63 12.03
CA ILE A 185 4.89 -6.55 10.79
C ILE A 185 4.01 -6.16 9.60
N ASP A 186 2.79 -6.67 9.51
CA ASP A 186 1.86 -6.30 8.43
C ASP A 186 1.51 -4.82 8.49
N TRP A 187 1.19 -4.30 9.69
CA TRP A 187 1.01 -2.85 9.88
C TRP A 187 2.27 -2.04 9.61
N GLN A 188 3.45 -2.56 9.95
CA GLN A 188 4.72 -1.93 9.62
C GLN A 188 4.91 -1.82 8.10
N ARG A 189 4.56 -2.87 7.35
CA ARG A 189 4.61 -2.88 5.89
C ARG A 189 3.63 -1.89 5.28
N ILE A 190 2.39 -1.87 5.76
CA ILE A 190 1.35 -0.94 5.29
C ILE A 190 1.79 0.52 5.53
N LEU A 191 2.27 0.86 6.73
CA LEU A 191 2.54 2.25 7.10
C LEU A 191 3.90 2.78 6.63
N TRP A 192 4.92 1.93 6.50
CA TRP A 192 6.31 2.37 6.24
C TRP A 192 6.96 1.79 5.00
N PHE A 193 6.57 0.59 4.58
CA PHE A 193 7.23 -0.15 3.48
C PHE A 193 6.28 -0.50 2.34
N ASN A 194 5.24 0.30 2.12
CA ASN A 194 4.22 0.03 1.12
C ASN A 194 4.80 0.21 -0.31
N PRO A 195 4.87 -0.84 -1.14
CA PRO A 195 5.40 -0.76 -2.51
C PRO A 195 4.64 0.21 -3.42
N CYS A 196 3.32 0.37 -3.24
CA CYS A 196 2.53 1.33 -4.01
C CYS A 196 2.95 2.77 -3.70
N VAL A 197 3.30 3.10 -2.45
CA VAL A 197 3.83 4.44 -2.12
C VAL A 197 5.17 4.70 -2.83
N VAL A 198 6.02 3.68 -2.92
CA VAL A 198 7.32 3.76 -3.62
C VAL A 198 7.11 3.96 -5.13
N GLU A 199 6.17 3.23 -5.71
CA GLU A 199 5.79 3.41 -7.11
C GLU A 199 5.19 4.79 -7.35
N ALA A 200 4.26 5.23 -6.50
CA ALA A 200 3.62 6.54 -6.60
C ALA A 200 4.61 7.70 -6.49
N GLN A 201 5.65 7.54 -5.67
CA GLN A 201 6.80 8.46 -5.62
C GLN A 201 7.59 8.43 -6.93
N THR A 202 7.96 7.24 -7.42
CA THR A 202 8.78 7.07 -8.63
C THR A 202 8.06 7.60 -9.88
N ASP A 203 6.77 7.32 -9.99
CA ASP A 203 5.87 7.77 -11.06
C ASP A 203 5.81 9.30 -11.14
N TYR A 204 5.69 9.99 -10.00
CA TYR A 204 5.69 11.45 -9.96
C TYR A 204 6.97 12.06 -10.55
N HIS A 205 8.13 11.52 -10.21
CA HIS A 205 9.41 12.01 -10.74
C HIS A 205 9.62 11.64 -12.21
N ARG A 206 9.07 10.52 -12.67
CA ARG A 206 9.08 10.15 -14.10
C ARG A 206 8.26 11.13 -14.93
N ASP A 207 7.05 11.45 -14.48
CA ASP A 207 6.19 12.43 -15.14
C ASP A 207 6.86 13.79 -15.19
N MET A 208 7.45 14.24 -14.07
CA MET A 208 8.21 15.49 -14.01
C MET A 208 9.35 15.50 -15.04
N LEU A 209 10.14 14.42 -15.16
CA LEU A 209 11.20 14.32 -16.16
C LEU A 209 10.68 14.30 -17.60
N SER A 210 9.51 13.71 -17.86
CA SER A 210 8.92 13.70 -19.21
C SER A 210 8.45 15.08 -19.69
N THR A 211 8.27 16.02 -18.75
CA THR A 211 7.97 17.43 -19.04
C THR A 211 9.21 18.30 -19.26
N LEU A 212 10.42 17.77 -19.07
CA LEU A 212 11.69 18.47 -19.31
C LEU A 212 12.22 18.22 -20.74
N ASP A 213 12.89 19.22 -21.34
CA ASP A 213 13.43 19.16 -22.70
C ASP A 213 14.50 18.04 -22.83
N PRO A 214 14.42 17.13 -23.83
CA PRO A 214 15.36 16.02 -24.05
C PRO A 214 16.86 16.37 -24.19
N ARG A 215 17.23 17.65 -24.16
CA ARG A 215 18.60 18.15 -24.35
C ARG A 215 19.50 18.10 -23.11
N GLU A 216 18.96 17.84 -21.93
CA GLU A 216 19.80 17.55 -20.75
C GLU A 216 20.18 16.06 -20.73
N GLU A 217 21.34 15.72 -21.31
CA GLU A 217 21.92 14.38 -21.29
C GLU A 217 22.15 13.87 -19.86
N LEU A 218 21.44 12.81 -19.48
CA LEU A 218 21.55 12.14 -18.19
C LEU A 218 22.54 10.99 -18.22
N THR A 219 23.55 11.07 -17.35
CA THR A 219 24.51 9.99 -17.10
C THR A 219 23.89 8.91 -16.21
N THR A 220 24.05 7.65 -16.65
CA THR A 220 23.53 6.45 -15.98
C THR A 220 24.24 6.18 -14.65
N SER A 221 23.49 6.11 -13.55
CA SER A 221 23.95 5.41 -12.33
C SER A 221 22.78 4.75 -11.58
N ALA A 222 22.92 3.44 -11.37
CA ALA A 222 21.99 2.61 -10.62
C ALA A 222 22.45 2.57 -9.15
N ASN A 223 21.88 3.43 -8.30
CA ASN A 223 21.93 3.35 -6.83
C ASN A 223 20.93 4.37 -6.23
N ILE A 224 19.64 4.03 -6.21
CA ILE A 224 18.62 4.81 -5.47
C ILE A 224 18.57 4.24 -4.05
N ALA A 225 18.88 5.06 -3.05
CA ALA A 225 18.63 4.72 -1.67
C ALA A 225 17.25 5.24 -1.27
N TYR A 226 16.29 4.34 -1.10
CA TYR A 226 15.09 4.64 -0.35
C TYR A 226 15.46 4.66 1.12
N THR A 227 15.67 5.85 1.69
CA THR A 227 15.84 5.98 3.14
C THR A 227 14.46 5.92 3.79
N SER A 228 13.92 4.70 3.91
CA SER A 228 13.13 4.40 5.10
C SER A 228 14.09 4.57 6.28
N ILE A 229 14.00 5.70 6.98
CA ILE A 229 14.85 5.98 8.14
C ILE A 229 14.35 5.10 9.29
N VAL A 230 14.64 3.81 9.22
CA VAL A 230 14.65 2.91 10.36
C VAL A 230 16.06 2.97 10.92
N THR A 231 16.16 3.46 12.14
CA THR A 231 17.38 3.35 12.94
C THR A 231 17.77 1.86 13.01
N THR A 232 18.91 1.52 12.41
CA THR A 232 19.61 0.27 12.64
C THR A 232 19.91 0.15 14.13
N GLY A 233 19.19 -0.74 14.82
CA GLY A 233 19.35 -0.98 16.25
C GLY A 233 18.77 -2.33 16.63
N VAL A 234 19.67 -3.31 16.74
CA VAL A 234 19.53 -4.60 17.43
C VAL A 234 18.70 -5.67 16.71
N ILE A 235 19.33 -6.38 15.76
CA ILE A 235 19.07 -7.80 15.51
C ILE A 235 20.40 -8.53 15.68
N SER A 236 20.42 -9.41 16.67
CA SER A 236 21.50 -10.33 17.01
C SER A 236 21.73 -11.35 15.89
N GLU A 237 22.96 -11.84 15.80
CA GLU A 237 23.49 -12.78 14.79
C GLU A 237 22.62 -14.04 14.55
N PRO A 238 22.62 -14.61 13.33
CA PRO A 238 21.94 -15.87 13.06
C PRO A 238 22.81 -17.06 13.51
N VAL A 239 22.27 -17.87 14.43
CA VAL A 239 22.82 -19.17 14.81
C VAL A 239 22.62 -20.17 13.67
N GLN A 240 23.72 -20.72 13.15
CA GLN A 240 23.74 -21.86 12.23
C GLN A 240 23.29 -23.13 12.96
N SER A 241 22.35 -23.87 12.36
CA SER A 241 22.11 -25.28 12.71
C SER A 241 21.87 -26.08 11.43
N ASN A 242 22.78 -27.00 11.17
CA ASN A 242 22.70 -28.04 10.15
C ASN A 242 21.61 -29.05 10.47
N GLY A 243 20.83 -29.45 9.46
CA GLY A 243 19.95 -30.61 9.54
C GLY A 243 19.13 -30.83 8.28
N ASN A 244 19.65 -31.64 7.35
CA ASN A 244 18.83 -32.43 6.41
C ASN A 244 18.33 -33.69 7.17
N PRO A 245 17.25 -34.42 6.78
CA PRO A 245 16.99 -34.80 5.39
C PRO A 245 15.52 -34.99 4.92
N SER A 246 15.39 -35.03 3.59
CA SER A 246 14.51 -35.92 2.79
C SER A 246 13.02 -35.61 2.59
N GLY A 247 12.71 -35.19 1.36
CA GLY A 247 11.82 -35.96 0.48
C GLY A 247 10.39 -35.45 0.26
N THR A 248 10.13 -34.76 -0.86
CA THR A 248 8.85 -34.88 -1.60
C THR A 248 8.99 -34.43 -3.06
N ARG A 249 8.46 -35.27 -3.96
CA ARG A 249 8.38 -35.11 -5.43
C ARG A 249 7.41 -33.98 -5.82
N PRO A 250 7.57 -33.36 -7.01
CA PRO A 250 6.61 -32.42 -7.57
C PRO A 250 5.41 -33.15 -8.19
N VAL A 251 4.18 -32.79 -7.77
CA VAL A 251 2.95 -33.23 -8.43
C VAL A 251 2.52 -32.14 -9.40
N ALA A 252 2.57 -32.47 -10.69
CA ALA A 252 1.93 -31.71 -11.74
C ALA A 252 0.43 -32.03 -11.74
N HIS A 253 -0.44 -31.02 -11.62
CA HIS A 253 -1.88 -31.20 -11.84
C HIS A 253 -2.24 -30.76 -13.25
N GLY A 254 -2.49 -31.75 -14.11
CA GLY A 254 -3.36 -31.63 -15.28
C GLY A 254 -4.84 -31.67 -14.86
N PRO A 255 -5.77 -31.47 -15.82
CA PRO A 255 -7.15 -31.10 -15.55
C PRO A 255 -7.93 -32.31 -15.03
N SER A 256 -8.54 -32.15 -13.86
CA SER A 256 -9.58 -33.05 -13.36
C SER A 256 -10.81 -32.21 -13.11
N GLU A 257 -11.83 -32.38 -13.96
CA GLU A 257 -13.20 -31.92 -13.69
C GLU A 257 -13.60 -32.44 -12.30
N LYS A 258 -13.74 -31.52 -11.36
CA LYS A 258 -14.27 -31.79 -10.03
C LYS A 258 -15.59 -31.05 -9.97
N GLU A 259 -16.69 -31.78 -9.98
CA GLU A 259 -18.02 -31.20 -9.79
C GLU A 259 -18.08 -30.60 -8.37
N ASP A 260 -18.11 -29.26 -8.28
CA ASP A 260 -18.22 -28.52 -7.03
C ASP A 260 -19.66 -28.57 -6.51
N TYR A 261 -19.93 -29.44 -5.54
CA TYR A 261 -21.19 -29.47 -4.81
C TYR A 261 -20.98 -29.34 -3.31
N ILE A 262 -21.95 -28.74 -2.61
CA ILE A 262 -21.96 -28.60 -1.16
C ILE A 262 -23.05 -29.50 -0.58
N MET A 263 -22.75 -30.19 0.52
CA MET A 263 -23.73 -30.97 1.27
C MET A 263 -24.57 -30.04 2.16
N GLU A 264 -25.89 -30.02 1.98
CA GLU A 264 -26.80 -29.25 2.83
C GLU A 264 -27.94 -30.13 3.35
N GLY A 265 -27.94 -30.40 4.66
CA GLY A 265 -28.89 -31.33 5.28
C GLY A 265 -28.77 -32.75 4.70
N GLY A 266 -29.90 -33.30 4.21
CA GLY A 266 -29.97 -34.59 3.53
C GLY A 266 -29.83 -34.53 1.99
N GLY A 267 -29.48 -33.36 1.43
CA GLY A 267 -29.39 -33.12 -0.01
C GLY A 267 -28.01 -32.65 -0.48
N ARG A 268 -27.86 -32.53 -1.80
CA ARG A 268 -26.68 -31.98 -2.49
C ARG A 268 -27.06 -30.70 -3.23
N ARG A 269 -26.29 -29.63 -2.99
CA ARG A 269 -26.42 -28.36 -3.71
C ARG A 269 -25.35 -28.28 -4.80
N TYR A 270 -25.79 -28.05 -6.03
CA TYR A 270 -24.95 -27.94 -7.22
C TYR A 270 -24.85 -26.49 -7.69
N TYR A 271 -23.65 -26.10 -8.13
CA TYR A 271 -23.36 -24.81 -8.77
C TYR A 271 -23.08 -25.06 -10.25
N LYS A 272 -23.86 -24.47 -11.15
CA LYS A 272 -23.57 -24.50 -12.59
C LYS A 272 -22.60 -23.35 -12.89
N SER A 273 -21.56 -23.63 -13.69
CA SER A 273 -20.49 -22.66 -13.99
C SER A 273 -20.97 -21.37 -14.65
N ASP A 274 -22.15 -21.41 -15.27
CA ASP A 274 -22.65 -20.35 -16.15
C ASP A 274 -23.88 -19.63 -15.57
N GLU A 275 -24.33 -20.00 -14.35
CA GLU A 275 -25.52 -19.44 -13.70
C GLU A 275 -25.21 -19.02 -12.25
N GLU A 276 -25.64 -17.82 -11.85
CA GLU A 276 -25.56 -17.33 -10.45
C GLU A 276 -26.53 -18.05 -9.49
N CYS A 277 -27.27 -19.04 -10.01
CA CYS A 277 -28.28 -19.81 -9.29
C CYS A 277 -27.72 -21.18 -8.90
N SER A 278 -28.14 -21.69 -7.74
CA SER A 278 -27.78 -23.04 -7.28
C SER A 278 -28.98 -23.96 -7.27
N GLU A 279 -28.76 -25.24 -7.50
CA GLU A 279 -29.81 -26.26 -7.52
C GLU A 279 -29.63 -27.20 -6.32
N LEU A 280 -30.66 -27.34 -5.48
CA LEU A 280 -30.65 -28.26 -4.34
C LEU A 280 -31.44 -29.52 -4.70
N CYS A 281 -30.77 -30.66 -4.68
CA CYS A 281 -31.37 -31.98 -4.92
C CYS A 281 -31.41 -32.81 -3.64
N ILE A 282 -32.59 -33.31 -3.27
CA ILE A 282 -32.82 -34.11 -2.05
C ILE A 282 -33.41 -35.47 -2.46
N CYS A 283 -32.87 -36.55 -1.90
CA CYS A 283 -33.47 -37.88 -2.02
C CYS A 283 -34.52 -38.07 -0.91
N HIS A 284 -35.77 -38.28 -1.31
CA HIS A 284 -36.86 -38.60 -0.40
C HIS A 284 -36.89 -40.10 -0.06
N ALA A 285 -37.61 -40.46 1.00
CA ALA A 285 -37.71 -41.83 1.51
C ALA A 285 -38.34 -42.82 0.52
N ASP A 286 -39.01 -42.33 -0.52
CA ASP A 286 -39.58 -43.10 -1.63
C ASP A 286 -38.59 -43.30 -2.80
N GLU A 287 -37.29 -43.11 -2.56
CA GLU A 287 -36.20 -43.20 -3.56
C GLU A 287 -36.34 -42.19 -4.72
N LYS A 288 -37.17 -41.16 -4.56
CA LYS A 288 -37.30 -40.09 -5.56
C LYS A 288 -36.36 -38.93 -5.27
N LEU A 289 -35.63 -38.52 -6.30
CA LEU A 289 -34.83 -37.31 -6.30
C LEU A 289 -35.76 -36.11 -6.62
N ALA A 290 -35.81 -35.14 -5.73
CA ALA A 290 -36.44 -33.85 -5.97
C ALA A 290 -35.37 -32.76 -6.04
N CYS A 291 -35.26 -32.09 -7.18
CA CYS A 291 -34.36 -30.96 -7.37
C CYS A 291 -35.16 -29.66 -7.49
N SER A 292 -34.76 -28.64 -6.73
CA SER A 292 -35.33 -27.30 -6.79
C SER A 292 -34.22 -26.30 -7.06
N VAL A 293 -34.39 -25.48 -8.10
CA VAL A 293 -33.56 -24.30 -8.33
C VAL A 293 -33.87 -23.30 -7.23
N LEU A 294 -32.84 -22.93 -6.47
CA LEU A 294 -32.95 -21.91 -5.43
C LEU A 294 -33.00 -20.53 -6.10
N GLU A 295 -33.65 -19.59 -5.42
CA GLU A 295 -33.77 -18.21 -5.90
C GLU A 295 -32.39 -17.64 -6.25
N CYS A 296 -32.27 -17.16 -7.48
CA CYS A 296 -31.03 -16.61 -8.00
C CYS A 296 -30.65 -15.35 -7.23
N VAL A 297 -29.38 -15.24 -6.82
CA VAL A 297 -28.91 -14.05 -6.13
C VAL A 297 -28.80 -12.91 -7.14
N GLU A 298 -29.53 -11.80 -6.91
CA GLU A 298 -29.43 -10.64 -7.80
C GLU A 298 -28.02 -10.01 -7.73
N ALA A 299 -27.36 -9.84 -8.88
CA ALA A 299 -26.08 -9.15 -8.98
C ALA A 299 -26.21 -7.64 -8.66
N LYS A 300 -25.93 -7.28 -7.40
CA LYS A 300 -25.90 -5.89 -6.92
C LYS A 300 -24.47 -5.38 -6.71
N PRO A 301 -24.18 -4.12 -7.07
CA PRO A 301 -22.90 -3.51 -6.75
C PRO A 301 -22.77 -3.27 -5.24
N CYS A 302 -21.54 -3.30 -4.73
CA CYS A 302 -21.23 -2.97 -3.35
C CYS A 302 -20.81 -1.52 -3.27
N GLU A 303 -21.54 -0.72 -2.50
CA GLU A 303 -21.25 0.69 -2.30
C GLU A 303 -20.52 0.90 -0.97
N THR A 304 -19.50 1.74 -1.02
CA THR A 304 -18.87 2.35 0.16
C THR A 304 -19.03 3.86 0.08
N ASP A 305 -18.64 4.58 1.13
CA ASP A 305 -18.66 6.05 1.14
C ASP A 305 -17.81 6.69 0.03
N PHE A 306 -16.94 5.91 -0.63
CA PHE A 306 -15.94 6.41 -1.57
C PHE A 306 -15.94 5.74 -2.95
N ALA A 307 -16.52 4.54 -3.10
CA ALA A 307 -16.50 3.80 -4.36
C ALA A 307 -17.67 2.81 -4.50
N VAL A 308 -17.99 2.48 -5.75
CA VAL A 308 -18.97 1.47 -6.12
C VAL A 308 -18.24 0.33 -6.82
N TYR A 309 -18.36 -0.89 -6.28
CA TYR A 309 -17.73 -2.10 -6.80
C TYR A 309 -18.76 -2.93 -7.57
N ALA A 310 -18.43 -3.35 -8.78
CA ALA A 310 -19.28 -4.25 -9.55
C ALA A 310 -19.39 -5.62 -8.86
N HIS A 311 -20.47 -6.37 -9.14
CA HIS A 311 -20.59 -7.75 -8.66
C HIS A 311 -19.38 -8.58 -9.10
N ALA A 312 -18.88 -9.44 -8.20
CA ALA A 312 -17.65 -10.23 -8.30
C ALA A 312 -16.34 -9.44 -8.40
N ALA A 313 -16.34 -8.10 -8.26
CA ALA A 313 -15.11 -7.32 -8.28
C ALA A 313 -14.24 -7.61 -7.04
N PRO A 314 -12.91 -7.76 -7.19
CA PRO A 314 -12.00 -7.87 -6.06
C PRO A 314 -12.01 -6.58 -5.24
N ALA A 315 -11.85 -6.72 -3.92
CA ALA A 315 -11.79 -5.61 -2.99
C ALA A 315 -10.91 -5.98 -1.79
N TYR A 316 -10.30 -5.00 -1.15
CA TYR A 316 -9.62 -5.21 0.12
C TYR A 316 -10.42 -4.52 1.22
N GLN A 317 -10.83 -5.27 2.25
CA GLN A 317 -11.51 -4.69 3.41
C GLN A 317 -10.59 -4.78 4.62
N ALA A 318 -10.38 -3.63 5.26
CA ALA A 318 -9.59 -3.55 6.47
C ALA A 318 -10.11 -4.55 7.52
N MET A 319 -9.20 -5.27 8.20
CA MET A 319 -9.47 -6.32 9.20
C MET A 319 -10.10 -7.62 8.67
N ARG A 320 -10.52 -7.68 7.40
CA ARG A 320 -11.07 -8.90 6.79
C ARG A 320 -10.18 -9.46 5.68
N GLY A 321 -9.23 -8.68 5.18
CA GLY A 321 -8.23 -9.12 4.20
C GLY A 321 -8.74 -9.01 2.77
N GLU A 322 -8.33 -9.97 1.94
CA GLU A 322 -8.79 -10.08 0.56
C GLU A 322 -10.28 -10.42 0.52
N CYS A 323 -11.03 -9.63 -0.24
CA CYS A 323 -12.46 -9.75 -0.38
C CYS A 323 -12.88 -9.68 -1.86
N PHE A 324 -14.13 -10.02 -2.10
CA PHE A 324 -14.82 -9.72 -3.35
C PHE A 324 -16.20 -9.16 -3.04
N CYS A 325 -16.66 -8.25 -3.89
CA CYS A 325 -18.03 -7.75 -3.85
C CYS A 325 -18.97 -8.86 -4.33
N TYR A 326 -19.94 -9.24 -3.52
CA TYR A 326 -20.95 -10.22 -3.88
C TYR A 326 -22.32 -9.68 -3.45
N SER A 327 -23.11 -9.28 -4.44
CA SER A 327 -24.50 -8.83 -4.31
C SER A 327 -24.73 -7.84 -3.17
N GLY A 328 -23.99 -6.73 -3.20
CA GLY A 328 -24.09 -5.63 -2.24
C GLY A 328 -23.33 -5.84 -0.93
N SER A 329 -22.64 -6.97 -0.75
CA SER A 329 -21.84 -7.27 0.44
C SER A 329 -20.41 -7.66 0.08
N PHE A 330 -19.44 -7.29 0.91
CA PHE A 330 -18.06 -7.78 0.77
C PHE A 330 -17.89 -9.13 1.47
N ILE A 331 -17.49 -10.16 0.71
CA ILE A 331 -17.16 -11.49 1.20
C ILE A 331 -15.65 -11.62 1.23
N CYS A 332 -15.09 -11.98 2.38
CA CYS A 332 -13.66 -11.91 2.62
C CYS A 332 -13.10 -13.26 3.05
N ILE A 333 -11.90 -13.57 2.60
CA ILE A 333 -11.19 -14.79 2.98
C ILE A 333 -10.60 -14.60 4.38
N PRO A 334 -10.94 -15.45 5.37
CA PRO A 334 -10.37 -15.36 6.69
C PRO A 334 -8.85 -15.54 6.62
N THR A 335 -8.10 -14.54 7.10
CA THR A 335 -6.65 -14.68 7.30
C THR A 335 -6.41 -15.62 8.48
N ASN A 336 -5.98 -16.85 8.22
CA ASN A 336 -5.56 -17.83 9.24
C ASN A 336 -4.22 -17.44 9.89
#